data_AF-E0I7K8-F1
#
_entry.id   AF-E0I7K8-F1
#
_cell.length_a   1.000
_cell.length_b   1.000
_cell.length_c   1.000
_cell.angle_alpha   90.00
_cell.angle_beta   90.00
_cell.angle_gamma   90.00
#
_symmetry.space_group_name_H-M   'P 1'
#
loop_
_entity.id
_entity.type
_entity.pdbx_description
1 polymer ?
#
loop_
_entity_poly.entity_id
_entity_poly.type
_entity_poly.pdbx_seq_one_letter_code
_entity_poly.pdbx_strand_id
1 'polypeptide(L)'
;MKRLFILLMAAVLLLGVLPAAASAAEPNVNIKLSVGSSTLTVNGVNSTIQKPIQENGTTMVPLSVITKAFGAGLKLENNKIITLTYNGTTVVLTLGSKTVKVNGKDVVLTAAPKVVNGVTMVPLRVIASAFGATLSVNGSVITITGMKASGNGGTGSGINPDAGKSKVGDSYYGWSMNYPSGLTLVNQSASGNVSTWRDVQDLKMIFVAVDDMESELSKEEIREELLMYSDYETVIDKRTIVVGGVNIERVITKDNSGWFYEYRGLQSNGKLYTVIGGMKTSSKDNLKQLQTLLDSFKPSFDKSDKKLKDVSKVVNGMVKMTSPAYGLVLQLPVGWSGGQEPMYYNMADHSSLMFKTTSLVEGDTLDQWLSRIRKRVETGIAKDYFRNMTESELVLKDGTAKVLTYEVTFDKKEWTKQREILLVVNKFRYAFSYSSPADGGAEADKVFAKIMSTVDIDTKYIEANFSSIEDETDLLEAPKLLVKKSKKYGYTVSIPSDWSGYQKDFEKPSIYYANDMGDFAIDIDEGKTIQDAIKEMTNDIKDLQDEEDANITLKDEGDVKFGSNTWRKLSVYMTESYYDDLPYTMDVYMIERNGKLYSITTSIYDMNVTEQNLATLRTMLESFAFTS
;
A
#
# COMPACT_ATOMS: atom_id res chain seq x y z
N MET A 1 52.30 -56.72 -55.59
CA MET A 1 52.44 -56.17 -56.96
C MET A 1 52.24 -54.66 -56.86
N LYS A 2 53.34 -53.90 -56.77
CA LYS A 2 53.89 -53.04 -57.84
C LYS A 2 52.98 -51.86 -58.23
N ARG A 3 53.38 -50.67 -57.72
CA ARG A 3 53.41 -49.33 -58.38
C ARG A 3 52.03 -48.68 -58.62
N LEU A 4 51.80 -47.36 -58.50
CA LEU A 4 52.66 -46.18 -58.50
C LEU A 4 51.81 -44.96 -58.05
N PHE A 5 52.43 -44.03 -57.30
CA PHE A 5 52.23 -42.58 -57.27
C PHE A 5 50.89 -41.97 -57.72
N ILE A 6 50.23 -41.23 -56.82
CA ILE A 6 49.79 -39.82 -56.98
C ILE A 6 49.05 -39.41 -55.68
N LEU A 7 49.22 -38.14 -55.26
CA LEU A 7 48.53 -37.42 -54.17
C LEU A 7 49.15 -37.47 -52.76
N LEU A 8 50.37 -36.97 -52.65
CA LEU A 8 50.88 -36.29 -51.46
C LEU A 8 50.64 -34.77 -51.60
N MET A 9 49.38 -34.32 -51.68
CA MET A 9 48.99 -32.90 -51.51
C MET A 9 47.47 -32.75 -51.32
N ALA A 10 46.91 -33.37 -50.28
CA ALA A 10 45.52 -33.17 -49.87
C ALA A 10 45.37 -33.33 -48.35
N ALA A 11 46.22 -32.62 -47.61
CA ALA A 11 46.10 -32.41 -46.18
C ALA A 11 45.73 -30.95 -45.89
N VAL A 12 44.82 -30.36 -46.67
CA VAL A 12 44.09 -29.10 -46.38
C VAL A 12 42.85 -29.08 -47.27
N LEU A 13 41.73 -29.70 -46.87
CA LEU A 13 40.35 -29.43 -47.35
C LEU A 13 39.38 -30.47 -46.76
N LEU A 14 39.18 -30.41 -45.44
CA LEU A 14 37.99 -30.95 -44.78
C LEU A 14 37.70 -30.06 -43.57
N LEU A 15 37.36 -28.80 -43.90
CA LEU A 15 36.79 -27.81 -43.00
C LEU A 15 35.44 -27.41 -43.59
N GLY A 16 34.37 -27.66 -42.83
CA GLY A 16 33.14 -26.89 -42.82
C GLY A 16 32.29 -26.87 -44.10
N VAL A 17 31.25 -27.69 -44.14
CA VAL A 17 29.98 -27.27 -44.76
C VAL A 17 28.92 -27.30 -43.67
N LEU A 18 28.91 -26.25 -42.86
CA LEU A 18 27.68 -25.83 -42.20
C LEU A 18 26.71 -25.39 -43.31
N PRO A 19 25.40 -25.70 -43.23
CA PRO A 19 24.43 -25.07 -44.10
C PRO A 19 24.56 -23.55 -43.90
N ALA A 20 24.77 -22.83 -45.00
CA ALA A 20 24.71 -21.39 -45.03
C ALA A 20 23.35 -21.00 -44.43
N ALA A 21 23.38 -20.47 -43.21
CA ALA A 21 22.27 -19.74 -42.66
C ALA A 21 21.96 -18.66 -43.71
N ALA A 22 20.79 -18.77 -44.34
CA ALA A 22 20.23 -17.65 -45.06
C ALA A 22 20.26 -16.47 -44.09
N SER A 23 21.06 -15.46 -44.42
CA SER A 23 21.04 -14.19 -43.69
C SER A 23 19.61 -13.71 -43.78
N ALA A 24 18.86 -13.84 -42.68
CA ALA A 24 17.58 -13.17 -42.54
C ALA A 24 17.86 -11.69 -42.84
N ALA A 25 17.12 -11.11 -43.78
CA ALA A 25 17.19 -9.68 -44.02
C ALA A 25 16.88 -8.98 -42.68
N GLU A 26 17.85 -8.21 -42.19
CA GLU A 26 17.70 -7.37 -41.00
C GLU A 26 16.38 -6.57 -41.09
N PRO A 27 15.58 -6.44 -40.01
CA PRO A 27 14.27 -5.82 -40.07
C PRO A 27 14.41 -4.31 -40.29
N ASN A 28 14.39 -3.91 -41.56
CA ASN A 28 14.38 -2.52 -41.97
C ASN A 28 13.04 -1.85 -41.58
N VAL A 29 13.14 -0.62 -41.06
CA VAL A 29 12.01 0.25 -40.72
C VAL A 29 11.91 1.33 -41.79
N ASN A 30 10.77 1.41 -42.47
CA ASN A 30 10.45 2.43 -43.46
C ASN A 30 9.17 3.17 -43.04
N ILE A 31 9.30 4.46 -42.72
CA ILE A 31 8.18 5.32 -42.33
C ILE A 31 7.94 6.33 -43.44
N LYS A 32 6.70 6.51 -43.88
CA LYS A 32 6.30 7.61 -44.77
C LYS A 32 5.23 8.46 -44.12
N LEU A 33 5.47 9.76 -44.03
CA LEU A 33 4.54 10.74 -43.47
C LEU A 33 4.59 12.05 -44.27
N SER A 34 3.55 12.87 -44.12
CA SER A 34 3.50 14.21 -44.74
C SER A 34 3.14 15.27 -43.71
N VAL A 35 3.74 16.45 -43.85
CA VAL A 35 3.39 17.62 -43.02
C VAL A 35 1.92 17.97 -43.26
N GLY A 36 1.16 18.19 -42.18
CA GLY A 36 -0.27 18.50 -42.24
C GLY A 36 -1.20 17.29 -42.44
N SER A 37 -0.67 16.09 -42.71
CA SER A 37 -1.46 14.86 -42.80
C SER A 37 -1.55 14.15 -41.45
N SER A 38 -2.72 13.60 -41.10
CA SER A 38 -2.90 12.75 -39.92
C SER A 38 -2.65 11.27 -40.23
N THR A 39 -2.23 10.93 -41.44
CA THR A 39 -1.92 9.55 -41.85
C THR A 39 -0.43 9.35 -42.07
N LEU A 40 0.05 8.17 -41.69
CA LEU A 40 1.40 7.70 -42.01
C LEU A 40 1.37 6.21 -42.37
N THR A 41 2.44 5.74 -43.02
CA THR A 41 2.71 4.30 -43.17
C THR A 41 4.00 3.91 -42.44
N VAL A 42 3.99 2.76 -41.77
CA VAL A 42 5.21 2.07 -41.28
C VAL A 42 5.27 0.71 -41.96
N ASN A 43 6.32 0.44 -42.72
CA ASN A 43 6.49 -0.80 -43.48
C ASN A 43 5.25 -1.17 -44.32
N GLY A 44 4.57 -0.15 -44.89
CA GLY A 44 3.37 -0.30 -45.69
C GLY A 44 2.04 -0.34 -44.91
N VAL A 45 2.07 -0.37 -43.57
CA VAL A 45 0.87 -0.39 -42.73
C VAL A 45 0.44 1.03 -42.35
N ASN A 46 -0.82 1.39 -42.63
CA ASN A 46 -1.39 2.70 -42.31
C ASN A 46 -1.62 2.90 -40.80
N SER A 47 -1.39 4.12 -40.31
CA SER A 47 -1.67 4.53 -38.93
C SER A 47 -2.10 5.99 -38.86
N THR A 48 -2.93 6.32 -37.88
CA THR A 48 -3.38 7.70 -37.62
C THR A 48 -2.51 8.34 -36.54
N ILE A 49 -2.09 9.59 -36.78
CA ILE A 49 -1.25 10.37 -35.86
C ILE A 49 -1.73 11.82 -35.74
N GLN A 50 -1.27 12.49 -34.68
CA GLN A 50 -1.29 13.95 -34.64
C GLN A 50 -0.48 14.49 -35.82
N LYS A 51 -1.06 15.43 -36.58
CA LYS A 51 -0.48 15.98 -37.80
C LYS A 51 0.93 16.50 -37.53
N PRO A 52 1.96 16.07 -38.27
CA PRO A 52 3.26 16.71 -38.25
C PRO A 52 3.11 18.19 -38.64
N ILE A 53 3.84 19.06 -37.97
CA ILE A 53 3.78 20.52 -38.18
C ILE A 53 5.14 21.05 -38.57
N GLN A 54 5.16 22.20 -39.23
CA GLN A 54 6.37 22.95 -39.50
C GLN A 54 6.50 24.09 -38.50
N GLU A 55 7.64 24.20 -37.85
CA GLU A 55 7.94 25.25 -36.88
C GLU A 55 9.36 25.75 -37.10
N ASN A 56 9.51 27.03 -37.42
CA ASN A 56 10.82 27.67 -37.67
C ASN A 56 11.68 26.85 -38.68
N GLY A 57 11.08 26.41 -39.78
CA GLY A 57 11.75 25.59 -40.80
C GLY A 57 12.03 24.13 -40.38
N THR A 58 11.62 23.72 -39.18
CA THR A 58 11.81 22.37 -38.63
C THR A 58 10.52 21.57 -38.69
N THR A 59 10.59 20.33 -39.20
CA THR A 59 9.48 19.40 -39.11
C THR A 59 9.40 18.81 -37.70
N MET A 60 8.30 19.09 -37.02
CA MET A 60 7.96 18.53 -35.72
C MET A 60 7.03 17.34 -35.95
N VAL A 61 7.40 16.18 -35.39
CA VAL A 61 6.62 14.94 -35.50
C VAL A 61 6.24 14.43 -34.12
N PRO A 62 5.13 13.68 -34.00
CA PRO A 62 4.82 12.97 -32.75
C PRO A 62 5.97 12.07 -32.34
N LEU A 63 6.45 12.21 -31.11
CA LEU A 63 7.55 11.41 -30.57
C LEU A 63 7.28 9.90 -30.70
N SER A 64 6.01 9.51 -30.52
CA SER A 64 5.54 8.13 -30.61
C SER A 64 5.71 7.49 -31.98
N VAL A 65 5.80 8.28 -33.07
CA VAL A 65 6.05 7.74 -34.43
C VAL A 65 7.44 7.14 -34.50
N ILE A 66 8.44 7.86 -33.96
CA ILE A 66 9.84 7.46 -34.06
C ILE A 66 10.14 6.35 -33.05
N THR A 67 9.70 6.50 -31.79
CA THR A 67 10.01 5.50 -30.75
C THR A 67 9.39 4.14 -31.05
N LYS A 68 8.16 4.09 -31.56
CA LYS A 68 7.47 2.83 -31.90
C LYS A 68 8.07 2.15 -33.13
N ALA A 69 8.31 2.92 -34.20
CA ALA A 69 8.77 2.35 -35.46
C ALA A 69 10.19 1.79 -35.33
N PHE A 70 11.07 2.50 -34.61
CA PHE A 70 12.48 2.08 -34.42
C PHE A 70 12.69 1.19 -33.19
N GLY A 71 11.72 1.10 -32.27
CA GLY A 71 11.83 0.32 -31.04
C GLY A 71 12.75 0.96 -29.99
N ALA A 72 12.79 2.30 -29.94
CA ALA A 72 13.60 3.02 -28.96
C ALA A 72 12.93 3.05 -27.58
N GLY A 73 13.72 2.83 -26.52
CA GLY A 73 13.30 3.02 -25.14
C GLY A 73 13.01 4.50 -24.84
N LEU A 74 12.07 4.76 -23.94
CA LEU A 74 11.60 6.09 -23.57
C LEU A 74 11.45 6.17 -22.05
N LYS A 75 12.11 7.15 -21.43
CA LYS A 75 11.93 7.52 -20.02
C LYS A 75 11.51 8.99 -19.95
N LEU A 76 10.47 9.29 -19.18
CA LEU A 76 10.01 10.65 -18.91
C LEU A 76 10.27 10.96 -17.43
N GLU A 77 10.99 12.04 -17.15
CA GLU A 77 11.30 12.50 -15.80
C GLU A 77 10.71 13.90 -15.60
N ASN A 78 10.06 14.11 -14.45
CA ASN A 78 9.48 15.39 -14.03
C ASN A 78 8.56 16.04 -15.07
N ASN A 79 7.89 15.22 -15.90
CA ASN A 79 7.03 15.64 -17.01
C ASN A 79 7.66 16.64 -18.00
N LYS A 80 9.00 16.71 -18.05
CA LYS A 80 9.73 17.69 -18.87
C LYS A 80 10.94 17.08 -19.56
N ILE A 81 11.62 16.12 -18.95
CA ILE A 81 12.85 15.53 -19.46
C ILE A 81 12.51 14.20 -20.13
N ILE A 82 12.74 14.12 -21.44
CA ILE A 82 12.47 12.98 -22.29
C ILE A 82 13.82 12.33 -22.63
N THR A 83 14.08 11.15 -22.11
CA THR A 83 15.28 10.36 -22.39
C THR A 83 14.94 9.21 -23.32
N LEU A 84 15.56 9.18 -24.50
CA LEU A 84 15.44 8.11 -25.48
C LEU A 84 16.68 7.22 -25.47
N THR A 85 16.50 5.91 -25.54
CA THR A 85 17.60 4.94 -25.64
C THR A 85 17.43 4.05 -26.87
N TYR A 86 18.46 3.97 -27.72
CA TYR A 86 18.39 3.24 -28.98
C TYR A 86 19.78 2.76 -29.39
N ASN A 87 20.00 1.44 -29.51
CA ASN A 87 21.28 0.83 -29.92
C ASN A 87 22.51 1.45 -29.23
N GLY A 88 22.46 1.61 -27.90
CA GLY A 88 23.54 2.22 -27.11
C GLY A 88 23.65 3.75 -27.20
N THR A 89 22.78 4.41 -27.96
CA THR A 89 22.67 5.87 -28.03
C THR A 89 21.61 6.39 -27.08
N THR A 90 21.95 7.43 -26.32
CA THR A 90 21.06 8.13 -25.40
C THR A 90 20.81 9.56 -25.87
N VAL A 91 19.53 9.95 -25.98
CA VAL A 91 19.10 11.31 -26.36
C VAL A 91 18.23 11.89 -25.26
N VAL A 92 18.65 12.99 -24.64
CA VAL A 92 17.91 13.68 -23.58
C VAL A 92 17.39 15.01 -24.11
N LEU A 93 16.09 15.09 -24.32
CA LEU A 93 15.33 16.26 -24.72
C LEU A 93 14.66 16.88 -23.50
N THR A 94 14.54 18.21 -23.46
CA THR A 94 13.74 18.88 -22.43
C THR A 94 12.64 19.70 -23.11
N LEU A 95 11.39 19.51 -22.68
CA LEU A 95 10.25 20.28 -23.17
C LEU A 95 10.51 21.78 -22.97
N GLY A 96 10.29 22.56 -24.04
CA GLY A 96 10.55 24.00 -24.06
C GLY A 96 12.03 24.41 -24.19
N SER A 97 12.97 23.46 -24.09
CA SER A 97 14.41 23.73 -24.25
C SER A 97 14.86 23.53 -25.69
N LYS A 98 15.71 24.44 -26.18
CA LYS A 98 16.44 24.27 -27.44
C LYS A 98 17.76 23.49 -27.28
N THR A 99 18.12 23.05 -26.08
CA THR A 99 19.33 22.24 -25.87
C THR A 99 18.92 20.78 -25.67
N VAL A 100 19.51 19.88 -26.47
CA VAL A 100 19.38 18.43 -26.33
C VAL A 100 20.75 17.82 -26.03
N LYS A 101 20.80 16.75 -25.25
CA LYS A 101 22.03 15.96 -25.04
C LYS A 101 21.99 14.69 -25.86
N VAL A 102 22.98 14.46 -26.72
CA VAL A 102 23.17 13.20 -27.45
C VAL A 102 24.45 12.55 -26.96
N ASN A 103 24.35 11.38 -26.31
CA ASN A 103 25.47 10.69 -25.65
C ASN A 103 26.27 11.62 -24.72
N GLY A 104 25.56 12.46 -23.95
CA GLY A 104 26.15 13.41 -23.02
C GLY A 104 26.68 14.72 -23.65
N LYS A 105 26.69 14.86 -24.98
CA LYS A 105 27.12 16.09 -25.68
C LYS A 105 25.93 16.99 -26.00
N ASP A 106 26.06 18.29 -25.73
CA ASP A 106 25.03 19.27 -26.03
C ASP A 106 24.93 19.56 -27.54
N VAL A 107 23.71 19.59 -28.06
CA VAL A 107 23.34 19.95 -29.42
C VAL A 107 22.21 20.98 -29.36
N VAL A 108 22.29 22.03 -30.17
CA VAL A 108 21.27 23.08 -30.21
C VAL A 108 20.21 22.75 -31.27
N LEU A 109 18.94 22.83 -30.87
CA LEU A 109 17.75 22.61 -31.66
C LEU A 109 17.22 23.93 -32.24
N THR A 110 16.79 23.91 -33.49
CA THR A 110 16.11 25.05 -34.14
C THR A 110 14.71 25.28 -33.56
N ALA A 111 14.03 24.22 -33.13
CA ALA A 111 12.73 24.24 -32.46
C ALA A 111 12.76 23.36 -31.20
N ALA A 112 12.17 23.83 -30.11
CA ALA A 112 12.12 23.08 -28.86
C ALA A 112 11.02 22.00 -28.90
N PRO A 113 11.22 20.83 -28.25
CA PRO A 113 10.16 19.86 -28.02
C PRO A 113 8.98 20.51 -27.29
N LYS A 114 7.76 20.22 -27.71
CA LYS A 114 6.55 20.83 -27.14
C LYS A 114 5.34 19.92 -27.22
N VAL A 115 4.33 20.20 -26.41
CA VAL A 115 3.05 19.47 -26.45
C VAL A 115 2.05 20.22 -27.33
N VAL A 116 1.45 19.51 -28.28
CA VAL A 116 0.37 20.03 -29.15
C VAL A 116 -0.79 19.04 -29.07
N ASN A 117 -1.97 19.51 -28.63
CA ASN A 117 -3.16 18.67 -28.43
C ASN A 117 -2.90 17.40 -27.59
N GLY A 118 -2.13 17.53 -26.51
CA GLY A 118 -1.78 16.40 -25.64
C GLY A 118 -0.72 15.45 -26.23
N VAL A 119 -0.17 15.74 -27.41
CA VAL A 119 0.88 14.92 -28.05
C VAL A 119 2.22 15.65 -28.01
N THR A 120 3.25 14.96 -27.51
CA THR A 120 4.62 15.48 -27.53
C THR A 120 5.17 15.45 -28.95
N MET A 121 5.47 16.65 -29.47
CA MET A 121 6.05 16.90 -30.78
C MET A 121 7.54 17.18 -30.63
N VAL A 122 8.37 16.48 -31.41
CA VAL A 122 9.84 16.58 -31.36
C VAL A 122 10.43 16.90 -32.73
N PRO A 123 11.59 17.58 -32.79
CA PRO A 123 12.30 17.84 -34.04
C PRO A 123 12.75 16.54 -34.72
N LEU A 124 12.17 16.20 -35.87
CA LEU A 124 12.42 14.93 -36.54
C LEU A 124 13.91 14.70 -36.85
N ARG A 125 14.57 15.73 -37.39
CA ARG A 125 15.95 15.62 -37.89
C ARG A 125 16.93 15.15 -36.83
N VAL A 126 16.80 15.67 -35.62
CA VAL A 126 17.76 15.40 -34.55
C VAL A 126 17.61 13.98 -34.01
N ILE A 127 16.37 13.49 -33.89
CA ILE A 127 16.11 12.11 -33.48
C ILE A 127 16.52 11.11 -34.56
N ALA A 128 16.18 11.40 -35.82
CA ALA A 128 16.60 10.56 -36.94
C ALA A 128 18.13 10.48 -37.05
N SER A 129 18.83 11.61 -36.93
CA SER A 129 20.30 11.65 -36.95
C SER A 129 20.91 10.89 -35.78
N ALA A 130 20.36 11.02 -34.57
CA ALA A 130 20.87 10.29 -33.40
C ALA A 130 20.67 8.78 -33.52
N PHE A 131 19.62 8.33 -34.22
CA PHE A 131 19.34 6.91 -34.43
C PHE A 131 20.03 6.34 -35.69
N GLY A 132 20.83 7.14 -36.40
CA GLY A 132 21.44 6.74 -37.67
C GLY A 132 20.42 6.48 -38.79
N ALA A 133 19.22 7.04 -38.67
CA ALA A 133 18.17 6.91 -39.68
C ALA A 133 18.38 7.92 -40.81
N THR A 134 18.12 7.48 -42.05
CA THR A 134 18.19 8.30 -43.26
C THR A 134 16.85 8.98 -43.51
N LEU A 135 16.89 10.28 -43.78
CA LEU A 135 15.72 11.08 -44.18
C LEU A 135 15.80 11.38 -45.68
N SER A 136 14.73 11.07 -46.41
CA SER A 136 14.53 11.47 -47.80
C SER A 136 13.20 12.19 -47.95
N VAL A 137 13.17 13.25 -48.75
CA VAL A 137 11.97 14.05 -48.99
C VAL A 137 11.66 14.01 -50.48
N ASN A 138 10.45 13.59 -50.84
CA ASN A 138 9.94 13.62 -52.20
C ASN A 138 8.56 14.30 -52.20
N GLY A 139 8.51 15.52 -52.74
CA GLY A 139 7.33 16.38 -52.65
C GLY A 139 6.97 16.68 -51.19
N SER A 140 5.72 16.42 -50.81
CA SER A 140 5.22 16.57 -49.43
C SER A 140 5.44 15.33 -48.56
N VAL A 141 6.05 14.26 -49.09
CA VAL A 141 6.27 12.99 -48.38
C VAL A 141 7.69 12.94 -47.83
N ILE A 142 7.79 12.74 -46.53
CA ILE A 142 9.03 12.49 -45.79
C ILE A 142 9.12 10.98 -45.56
N THR A 143 10.20 10.39 -46.06
CA THR A 143 10.55 8.99 -45.87
C THR A 143 11.69 8.88 -44.85
N ILE A 144 11.52 8.06 -43.83
CA ILE A 144 12.51 7.77 -42.79
C ILE A 144 12.87 6.30 -42.91
N THR A 145 14.15 6.00 -43.13
CA THR A 145 14.64 4.61 -43.25
C THR A 145 15.74 4.34 -42.24
N GLY A 146 15.66 3.23 -41.51
CA GLY A 146 16.72 2.79 -40.61
C GLY A 146 16.48 1.37 -40.10
N MET A 147 17.26 0.96 -39.11
CA MET A 147 17.20 -0.39 -38.54
C MET A 147 16.30 -0.42 -37.30
N LYS A 148 15.70 -1.55 -36.98
CA LYS A 148 15.07 -1.74 -35.67
C LYS A 148 16.17 -1.91 -34.59
N ALA A 149 15.87 -1.55 -33.34
CA ALA A 149 16.82 -1.76 -32.25
C ALA A 149 17.24 -3.24 -32.12
N SER A 150 18.55 -3.50 -31.98
CA SER A 150 19.13 -4.85 -31.87
C SER A 150 19.41 -5.18 -30.41
N GLY A 151 18.61 -6.09 -29.83
CA GLY A 151 18.71 -6.55 -28.44
C GLY A 151 17.45 -6.29 -27.61
N ASN A 152 17.20 -7.16 -26.61
CA ASN A 152 16.21 -6.98 -25.55
C ASN A 152 16.50 -5.69 -24.78
N GLY A 153 15.99 -4.56 -25.29
CA GLY A 153 15.97 -3.29 -24.58
C GLY A 153 15.21 -3.50 -23.28
N GLY A 154 15.92 -3.33 -22.17
CA GLY A 154 15.43 -3.58 -20.82
C GLY A 154 14.03 -3.03 -20.57
N THR A 155 13.27 -3.78 -19.78
CA THR A 155 11.98 -3.45 -19.20
C THR A 155 12.07 -2.19 -18.35
N GLY A 156 12.19 -1.03 -18.99
CA GLY A 156 11.91 0.29 -18.43
C GLY A 156 10.49 0.67 -18.84
N SER A 157 9.56 0.58 -17.89
CA SER A 157 8.17 1.03 -18.04
C SER A 157 8.13 2.45 -18.63
N GLY A 158 7.42 2.63 -19.74
CA GLY A 158 7.42 3.90 -20.49
C GLY A 158 6.96 3.83 -21.96
N ILE A 159 6.56 2.66 -22.47
CA ILE A 159 5.63 2.60 -23.60
C ILE A 159 4.30 3.12 -23.05
N ASN A 160 3.71 4.18 -23.61
CA ASN A 160 2.29 4.47 -23.33
C ASN A 160 1.51 3.22 -23.77
N PRO A 161 1.02 2.38 -22.84
CA PRO A 161 0.34 1.13 -23.17
C PRO A 161 -1.02 1.41 -23.85
N ASP A 162 -1.41 2.68 -23.92
CA ASP A 162 -2.76 3.14 -24.24
C ASP A 162 -2.86 3.68 -25.66
N ALA A 163 -1.81 3.53 -26.47
CA ALA A 163 -1.84 3.92 -27.87
C ALA A 163 -2.94 3.17 -28.64
N GLY A 164 -3.98 3.89 -29.07
CA GLY A 164 -5.15 3.33 -29.75
C GLY A 164 -6.32 3.02 -28.81
N LYS A 165 -6.15 3.21 -27.50
CA LYS A 165 -7.24 3.18 -26.52
C LYS A 165 -7.97 4.52 -26.56
N SER A 166 -9.28 4.47 -26.79
CA SER A 166 -10.16 5.66 -26.76
C SER A 166 -11.10 5.66 -25.55
N LYS A 167 -11.04 4.59 -24.74
CA LYS A 167 -11.82 4.41 -23.53
C LYS A 167 -10.94 3.86 -22.40
N VAL A 168 -11.37 4.07 -21.17
CA VAL A 168 -10.76 3.53 -19.96
C VAL A 168 -11.84 2.94 -19.07
N GLY A 169 -11.51 1.92 -18.29
CA GLY A 169 -12.44 1.28 -17.38
C GLY A 169 -11.75 0.29 -16.46
N ASP A 170 -12.49 -0.22 -15.50
CA ASP A 170 -12.04 -1.28 -14.60
C ASP A 170 -12.89 -2.52 -14.82
N SER A 171 -12.25 -3.64 -15.20
CA SER A 171 -12.97 -4.87 -15.50
C SER A 171 -13.45 -5.63 -14.26
N TYR A 172 -12.89 -5.36 -13.09
CA TYR A 172 -13.31 -5.95 -11.83
C TYR A 172 -14.46 -5.15 -11.21
N TYR A 173 -14.27 -3.84 -11.09
CA TYR A 173 -15.29 -2.93 -10.56
C TYR A 173 -16.39 -2.61 -11.58
N GLY A 174 -16.23 -3.04 -12.84
CA GLY A 174 -17.32 -3.13 -13.80
C GLY A 174 -17.75 -1.81 -14.40
N TRP A 175 -16.83 -0.87 -14.65
CA TRP A 175 -17.17 0.43 -15.23
C TRP A 175 -16.29 0.80 -16.43
N SER A 176 -16.78 1.70 -17.29
CA SER A 176 -15.99 2.29 -18.37
C SER A 176 -16.44 3.70 -18.72
N MET A 177 -15.55 4.48 -19.34
CA MET A 177 -15.80 5.81 -19.87
C MET A 177 -14.88 6.13 -21.04
N ASN A 178 -15.13 7.23 -21.76
CA ASN A 178 -14.18 7.75 -22.74
C ASN A 178 -12.85 8.09 -22.07
N TYR A 179 -11.75 7.94 -22.79
CA TYR A 179 -10.43 8.22 -22.22
C TYR A 179 -10.31 9.70 -21.85
N PRO A 180 -9.90 10.06 -20.61
CA PRO A 180 -9.78 11.44 -20.15
C PRO A 180 -8.57 12.13 -20.80
N SER A 181 -8.75 12.55 -22.04
CA SER A 181 -7.67 13.08 -22.88
C SER A 181 -7.02 14.31 -22.24
N GLY A 182 -5.69 14.29 -22.11
CA GLY A 182 -4.92 15.34 -21.45
C GLY A 182 -4.72 15.14 -19.94
N LEU A 183 -5.37 14.13 -19.33
CA LEU A 183 -5.13 13.72 -17.95
C LEU A 183 -4.33 12.41 -17.90
N THR A 184 -3.57 12.23 -16.82
CA THR A 184 -2.81 11.01 -16.54
C THR A 184 -3.36 10.36 -15.28
N LEU A 185 -3.44 9.02 -15.23
CA LEU A 185 -3.77 8.29 -14.01
C LEU A 185 -2.62 8.51 -13.02
N VAL A 186 -2.87 9.29 -11.96
CA VAL A 186 -1.86 9.68 -10.98
C VAL A 186 -1.96 8.90 -9.68
N ASN A 187 -3.13 8.34 -9.38
CA ASN A 187 -3.35 7.56 -8.16
C ASN A 187 -4.41 6.48 -8.36
N GLN A 188 -4.26 5.38 -7.63
CA GLN A 188 -5.29 4.36 -7.41
C GLN A 188 -5.17 3.83 -5.99
N SER A 189 -6.29 3.58 -5.30
CA SER A 189 -6.29 2.98 -3.96
C SER A 189 -5.61 1.60 -3.95
N ALA A 190 -5.30 1.10 -2.75
CA ALA A 190 -4.69 -0.22 -2.57
C ALA A 190 -5.58 -1.32 -3.16
N SER A 191 -6.88 -1.31 -2.84
CA SER A 191 -7.89 -2.22 -3.40
C SER A 191 -8.20 -1.98 -4.88
N GLY A 192 -7.89 -0.78 -5.40
CA GLY A 192 -8.13 -0.39 -6.79
C GLY A 192 -9.54 0.16 -7.05
N ASN A 193 -10.41 0.22 -6.04
CA ASN A 193 -11.77 0.75 -6.17
C ASN A 193 -11.82 2.26 -6.45
N VAL A 194 -10.73 2.99 -6.18
CA VAL A 194 -10.59 4.41 -6.46
C VAL A 194 -9.52 4.63 -7.51
N SER A 195 -9.80 5.48 -8.49
CA SER A 195 -8.85 5.90 -9.52
C SER A 195 -8.94 7.41 -9.78
N THR A 196 -7.78 8.08 -9.83
CA THR A 196 -7.69 9.53 -10.02
C THR A 196 -6.81 9.89 -11.19
N TRP A 197 -7.36 10.65 -12.14
CA TRP A 197 -6.62 11.27 -13.24
C TRP A 197 -6.48 12.77 -13.00
N ARG A 198 -5.30 13.32 -13.28
CA ARG A 198 -5.02 14.77 -13.20
C ARG A 198 -4.28 15.26 -14.42
N ASP A 199 -4.44 16.54 -14.76
CA ASP A 199 -3.61 17.19 -15.76
C ASP A 199 -2.25 17.59 -15.16
N VAL A 200 -1.29 17.89 -16.04
CA VAL A 200 0.09 18.18 -15.63
C VAL A 200 0.25 19.47 -14.82
N GLN A 201 -0.74 20.36 -14.89
CA GLN A 201 -0.75 21.64 -14.15
C GLN A 201 -1.52 21.54 -12.83
N ASP A 202 -2.14 20.39 -12.55
CA ASP A 202 -3.00 20.17 -11.39
C ASP A 202 -4.16 21.18 -11.30
N LEU A 203 -4.81 21.43 -12.43
CA LEU A 203 -5.96 22.32 -12.59
C LEU A 203 -7.23 21.58 -13.01
N LYS A 204 -7.12 20.32 -13.44
CA LYS A 204 -8.24 19.47 -13.86
C LYS A 204 -8.07 18.07 -13.32
N MET A 205 -9.17 17.48 -12.85
CA MET A 205 -9.17 16.10 -12.37
C MET A 205 -10.43 15.35 -12.77
N ILE A 206 -10.26 14.02 -12.89
CA ILE A 206 -11.34 13.05 -12.92
C ILE A 206 -11.06 12.04 -11.82
N PHE A 207 -12.06 11.75 -11.01
CA PHE A 207 -12.01 10.76 -9.96
C PHE A 207 -13.16 9.78 -10.17
N VAL A 208 -12.87 8.50 -10.01
CA VAL A 208 -13.88 7.43 -10.04
C VAL A 208 -13.69 6.60 -8.78
N ALA A 209 -14.74 6.43 -8.00
CA ALA A 209 -14.81 5.49 -6.90
C ALA A 209 -15.98 4.52 -7.11
N VAL A 210 -15.80 3.31 -6.60
CA VAL A 210 -16.82 2.27 -6.64
C VAL A 210 -16.92 1.64 -5.25
N ASP A 211 -18.10 1.72 -4.68
CA ASP A 211 -18.39 1.24 -3.34
C ASP A 211 -19.46 0.14 -3.43
N ASP A 212 -19.25 -0.97 -2.71
CA ASP A 212 -20.22 -2.07 -2.63
C ASP A 212 -21.39 -1.66 -1.73
N MET A 213 -22.61 -1.90 -2.19
CA MET A 213 -23.83 -1.48 -1.50
C MET A 213 -24.66 -2.71 -1.14
N GLU A 214 -25.04 -2.83 0.13
CA GLU A 214 -25.85 -3.94 0.63
C GLU A 214 -27.32 -3.84 0.20
N SER A 215 -27.81 -2.62 0.00
CA SER A 215 -29.20 -2.32 -0.32
C SER A 215 -29.32 -1.18 -1.33
N GLU A 216 -30.51 -1.02 -1.90
CA GLU A 216 -30.82 0.12 -2.77
C GLU A 216 -30.90 1.40 -1.94
N LEU A 217 -30.20 2.45 -2.39
CA LEU A 217 -30.18 3.75 -1.75
C LEU A 217 -31.22 4.69 -2.36
N SER A 218 -31.82 5.52 -1.52
CA SER A 218 -32.59 6.68 -1.95
C SER A 218 -31.70 7.72 -2.63
N LYS A 219 -32.34 8.64 -3.38
CA LYS A 219 -31.64 9.76 -4.02
C LYS A 219 -30.95 10.69 -3.01
N GLU A 220 -31.46 10.78 -1.79
CA GLU A 220 -30.86 11.58 -0.72
C GLU A 220 -29.61 10.90 -0.17
N GLU A 221 -29.69 9.60 0.15
CA GLU A 221 -28.54 8.80 0.62
C GLU A 221 -27.41 8.80 -0.41
N ILE A 222 -27.70 8.60 -1.71
CA ILE A 222 -26.68 8.70 -2.76
C ILE A 222 -25.97 10.06 -2.73
N ARG A 223 -26.71 11.16 -2.50
CA ARG A 223 -26.09 12.50 -2.47
C ARG A 223 -25.26 12.72 -1.22
N GLU A 224 -25.60 12.08 -0.11
CA GLU A 224 -24.80 12.09 1.12
C GLU A 224 -23.50 11.31 0.92
N GLU A 225 -23.58 10.11 0.34
CA GLU A 225 -22.43 9.31 -0.06
C GLU A 225 -21.46 10.08 -0.98
N LEU A 226 -21.99 10.79 -1.98
CA LEU A 226 -21.18 11.64 -2.87
C LEU A 226 -20.40 12.72 -2.10
N LEU A 227 -20.99 13.27 -1.04
CA LEU A 227 -20.39 14.35 -0.24
C LEU A 227 -19.37 13.84 0.78
N MET A 228 -19.29 12.53 1.05
CA MET A 228 -18.20 11.98 1.85
C MET A 228 -16.81 12.18 1.22
N TYR A 229 -16.77 12.37 -0.10
CA TYR A 229 -15.55 12.69 -0.85
C TYR A 229 -15.22 14.19 -0.86
N SER A 230 -16.11 15.05 -0.35
CA SER A 230 -15.90 16.51 -0.33
C SER A 230 -15.10 16.92 0.91
N ASP A 231 -14.13 17.82 0.73
CA ASP A 231 -13.29 18.30 1.82
C ASP A 231 -13.37 19.83 1.97
N TYR A 232 -14.06 20.30 3.02
CA TYR A 232 -14.33 21.72 3.27
C TYR A 232 -14.98 22.47 2.09
N GLU A 233 -15.89 21.81 1.36
CA GLU A 233 -16.57 22.36 0.18
C GLU A 233 -17.96 22.91 0.48
N THR A 234 -18.42 23.88 -0.31
CA THR A 234 -19.80 24.41 -0.26
C THR A 234 -20.61 23.87 -1.42
N VAL A 235 -21.77 23.26 -1.14
CA VAL A 235 -22.75 22.83 -2.16
C VAL A 235 -23.41 24.05 -2.81
N ILE A 236 -23.40 24.11 -4.13
CA ILE A 236 -23.96 25.22 -4.92
C ILE A 236 -25.01 24.81 -5.95
N ASP A 237 -25.17 23.51 -6.22
CA ASP A 237 -26.24 22.94 -7.05
C ASP A 237 -26.43 21.47 -6.68
N LYS A 238 -27.67 21.00 -6.59
CA LYS A 238 -27.99 19.62 -6.21
C LYS A 238 -29.29 19.19 -6.89
N ARG A 239 -29.25 18.18 -7.76
CA ARG A 239 -30.41 17.69 -8.52
C ARG A 239 -30.14 16.35 -9.20
N THR A 240 -31.21 15.64 -9.57
CA THR A 240 -31.14 14.51 -10.50
C THR A 240 -31.01 15.04 -11.93
N ILE A 241 -30.17 14.40 -12.74
CA ILE A 241 -30.08 14.63 -14.19
C ILE A 241 -30.33 13.32 -14.95
N VAL A 242 -30.68 13.41 -16.23
CA VAL A 242 -30.86 12.23 -17.10
C VAL A 242 -29.76 12.21 -18.15
N VAL A 243 -28.95 11.15 -18.16
CA VAL A 243 -27.88 10.93 -19.13
C VAL A 243 -28.08 9.59 -19.80
N GLY A 244 -28.26 9.57 -21.12
CA GLY A 244 -28.47 8.32 -21.87
C GLY A 244 -29.70 7.51 -21.42
N GLY A 245 -30.71 8.17 -20.84
CA GLY A 245 -31.91 7.53 -20.30
C GLY A 245 -31.79 7.03 -18.86
N VAL A 246 -30.65 7.26 -18.20
CA VAL A 246 -30.38 6.86 -16.81
C VAL A 246 -30.43 8.08 -15.90
N ASN A 247 -31.12 7.95 -14.76
CA ASN A 247 -31.10 8.96 -13.70
C ASN A 247 -29.75 8.94 -12.97
N ILE A 248 -29.12 10.11 -12.86
CA ILE A 248 -27.86 10.29 -12.16
C ILE A 248 -28.05 11.39 -11.12
N GLU A 249 -27.70 11.09 -9.88
CA GLU A 249 -27.70 12.09 -8.83
C GLU A 249 -26.47 12.98 -8.96
N ARG A 250 -26.68 14.30 -8.97
CA ARG A 250 -25.63 15.27 -9.27
C ARG A 250 -25.54 16.35 -8.20
N VAL A 251 -24.31 16.61 -7.76
CA VAL A 251 -23.98 17.69 -6.82
C VAL A 251 -22.85 18.52 -7.41
N ILE A 252 -22.98 19.85 -7.40
CA ILE A 252 -21.87 20.76 -7.68
C ILE A 252 -21.46 21.41 -6.38
N THR A 253 -20.16 21.46 -6.14
CA THR A 253 -19.57 22.16 -5.01
C THR A 253 -18.50 23.15 -5.47
N LYS A 254 -18.04 23.97 -4.54
CA LYS A 254 -16.82 24.77 -4.68
C LYS A 254 -16.03 24.76 -3.37
N ASP A 255 -14.70 24.87 -3.47
CA ASP A 255 -13.83 25.10 -2.31
C ASP A 255 -13.39 26.57 -2.22
N ASN A 256 -12.65 26.90 -1.15
CA ASN A 256 -12.07 28.23 -0.96
C ASN A 256 -10.79 28.48 -1.78
N SER A 257 -10.26 27.45 -2.45
CA SER A 257 -9.04 27.50 -3.27
C SER A 257 -9.32 27.78 -4.74
N GLY A 258 -10.59 27.98 -5.12
CA GLY A 258 -11.03 28.28 -6.49
C GLY A 258 -11.30 27.03 -7.33
N TRP A 259 -11.45 25.86 -6.70
CA TRP A 259 -11.94 24.68 -7.39
C TRP A 259 -13.47 24.63 -7.41
N PHE A 260 -13.97 24.09 -8.50
CA PHE A 260 -15.34 23.66 -8.65
C PHE A 260 -15.35 22.18 -9.00
N TYR A 261 -16.30 21.46 -8.43
CA TYR A 261 -16.43 20.02 -8.63
C TYR A 261 -17.85 19.68 -9.04
N GLU A 262 -18.00 18.69 -9.92
CA GLU A 262 -19.26 18.03 -10.22
C GLU A 262 -19.17 16.57 -9.85
N TYR A 263 -19.95 16.18 -8.84
CA TYR A 263 -20.14 14.82 -8.37
C TYR A 263 -21.32 14.20 -9.11
N ARG A 264 -21.18 12.95 -9.52
CA ARG A 264 -22.23 12.14 -10.14
C ARG A 264 -22.28 10.77 -9.48
N GLY A 265 -23.44 10.41 -8.97
CA GLY A 265 -23.72 9.12 -8.33
C GLY A 265 -24.71 8.31 -9.14
N LEU A 266 -24.38 7.04 -9.34
CA LEU A 266 -25.25 6.06 -9.99
C LEU A 266 -25.12 4.72 -9.27
N GLN A 267 -26.22 4.18 -8.77
CA GLN A 267 -26.23 2.83 -8.23
C GLN A 267 -26.60 1.82 -9.32
N SER A 268 -25.84 0.73 -9.44
CA SER A 268 -26.11 -0.36 -10.39
C SER A 268 -25.39 -1.64 -9.97
N ASN A 269 -26.02 -2.80 -10.14
CA ASN A 269 -25.44 -4.12 -9.83
C ASN A 269 -24.87 -4.24 -8.41
N GLY A 270 -25.58 -3.70 -7.40
CA GLY A 270 -25.14 -3.72 -6.00
C GLY A 270 -23.93 -2.83 -5.70
N LYS A 271 -23.62 -1.85 -6.58
CA LYS A 271 -22.51 -0.91 -6.40
C LYS A 271 -22.97 0.52 -6.58
N LEU A 272 -22.40 1.44 -5.81
CA LEU A 272 -22.49 2.87 -6.05
C LEU A 272 -21.25 3.31 -6.82
N TYR A 273 -21.46 3.90 -8.00
CA TYR A 273 -20.42 4.50 -8.81
C TYR A 273 -20.41 6.02 -8.59
N THR A 274 -19.30 6.52 -8.06
CA THR A 274 -19.07 7.95 -7.84
C THR A 274 -18.07 8.46 -8.86
N VAL A 275 -18.49 9.43 -9.67
CA VAL A 275 -17.63 10.09 -10.67
C VAL A 275 -17.56 11.57 -10.39
N ILE A 276 -16.35 12.09 -10.17
CA ILE A 276 -16.13 13.50 -9.84
C ILE A 276 -15.28 14.15 -10.93
N GLY A 277 -15.79 15.22 -11.51
CA GLY A 277 -15.04 16.09 -12.41
C GLY A 277 -14.70 17.41 -11.70
N GLY A 278 -13.40 17.66 -11.49
CA GLY A 278 -12.91 18.86 -10.83
C GLY A 278 -12.17 19.80 -11.78
N MET A 279 -12.34 21.10 -11.59
CA MET A 279 -11.56 22.13 -12.29
C MET A 279 -11.28 23.34 -11.41
N LYS A 280 -10.04 23.82 -11.41
CA LYS A 280 -9.70 25.12 -10.85
C LYS A 280 -10.09 26.21 -11.85
N THR A 281 -11.07 27.03 -11.47
CA THR A 281 -11.72 27.98 -12.39
C THR A 281 -12.42 29.11 -11.64
N SER A 282 -12.66 30.25 -12.30
CA SER A 282 -13.40 31.38 -11.73
C SER A 282 -14.92 31.21 -11.71
N SER A 283 -15.46 30.24 -12.44
CA SER A 283 -16.90 29.98 -12.54
C SER A 283 -17.22 28.49 -12.76
N LYS A 284 -18.31 28.03 -12.13
CA LYS A 284 -18.88 26.68 -12.33
C LYS A 284 -19.21 26.38 -13.79
N ASP A 285 -19.52 27.39 -14.60
CA ASP A 285 -19.91 27.18 -16.01
C ASP A 285 -18.78 26.57 -16.84
N ASN A 286 -17.53 26.68 -16.40
CA ASN A 286 -16.39 26.05 -17.06
C ASN A 286 -16.33 24.53 -16.86
N LEU A 287 -17.07 23.97 -15.90
CA LEU A 287 -17.27 22.52 -15.78
C LEU A 287 -17.97 21.91 -17.01
N LYS A 288 -18.61 22.73 -17.86
CA LYS A 288 -19.18 22.28 -19.15
C LYS A 288 -18.15 21.57 -20.04
N GLN A 289 -16.86 21.92 -19.90
CA GLN A 289 -15.75 21.29 -20.63
C GLN A 289 -15.57 19.80 -20.28
N LEU A 290 -16.07 19.36 -19.13
CA LEU A 290 -15.98 17.97 -18.66
C LEU A 290 -17.21 17.14 -19.00
N GLN A 291 -18.32 17.75 -19.45
CA GLN A 291 -19.62 17.06 -19.57
C GLN A 291 -19.57 15.90 -20.55
N THR A 292 -18.99 16.07 -21.73
CA THR A 292 -18.86 14.97 -22.72
C THR A 292 -18.11 13.76 -22.15
N LEU A 293 -17.16 14.00 -21.24
CA LEU A 293 -16.41 12.94 -20.59
C LEU A 293 -17.23 12.30 -19.47
N LEU A 294 -17.85 13.09 -18.59
CA LEU A 294 -18.70 12.59 -17.50
C LEU A 294 -19.94 11.85 -18.04
N ASP A 295 -20.54 12.32 -19.14
CA ASP A 295 -21.70 11.71 -19.79
C ASP A 295 -21.37 10.37 -20.46
N SER A 296 -20.08 10.09 -20.67
CA SER A 296 -19.63 8.85 -21.28
C SER A 296 -19.47 7.69 -20.30
N PHE A 297 -19.58 7.96 -18.99
CA PHE A 297 -19.46 6.96 -17.95
C PHE A 297 -20.58 5.92 -18.03
N LYS A 298 -20.22 4.65 -17.79
CA LYS A 298 -21.13 3.52 -17.78
C LYS A 298 -20.75 2.55 -16.66
N PRO A 299 -21.74 2.02 -15.90
CA PRO A 299 -21.52 0.94 -14.93
C PRO A 299 -21.45 -0.42 -15.64
N SER A 300 -20.66 -0.50 -16.71
CA SER A 300 -20.34 -1.76 -17.39
C SER A 300 -18.96 -1.70 -18.03
N PHE A 301 -18.32 -2.88 -18.12
CA PHE A 301 -17.03 -3.07 -18.79
C PHE A 301 -17.16 -4.14 -19.89
N ASP A 302 -16.86 -3.77 -21.14
CA ASP A 302 -16.86 -4.70 -22.26
C ASP A 302 -15.45 -5.25 -22.51
N LYS A 303 -15.19 -6.48 -22.06
CA LYS A 303 -13.90 -7.17 -22.24
C LYS A 303 -13.53 -7.40 -23.71
N SER A 304 -14.49 -7.33 -24.65
CA SER A 304 -14.23 -7.49 -26.07
C SER A 304 -13.79 -6.19 -26.77
N ASP A 305 -14.02 -5.02 -26.15
CA ASP A 305 -13.65 -3.72 -26.72
C ASP A 305 -12.14 -3.49 -26.67
N LYS A 306 -11.46 -3.75 -27.78
CA LYS A 306 -10.00 -3.53 -27.90
C LYS A 306 -9.58 -2.08 -27.70
N LYS A 307 -10.49 -1.10 -27.81
CA LYS A 307 -10.23 0.33 -27.54
C LYS A 307 -10.38 0.70 -26.06
N LEU A 308 -10.93 -0.21 -25.24
CA LEU A 308 -11.02 -0.05 -23.79
C LEU A 308 -9.71 -0.46 -23.14
N LYS A 309 -9.13 0.46 -22.37
CA LYS A 309 -8.02 0.15 -21.46
C LYS A 309 -8.62 -0.36 -20.16
N ASP A 310 -8.21 -1.55 -19.75
CA ASP A 310 -8.47 -2.05 -18.40
C ASP A 310 -7.41 -1.47 -17.46
N VAL A 311 -7.87 -0.75 -16.42
CA VAL A 311 -7.01 -0.19 -15.36
C VAL A 311 -7.11 -0.98 -14.07
N SER A 312 -7.80 -2.12 -14.06
CA SER A 312 -7.97 -2.92 -12.86
C SER A 312 -6.63 -3.37 -12.28
N LYS A 313 -6.47 -3.16 -10.97
CA LYS A 313 -5.39 -3.77 -10.18
C LYS A 313 -5.70 -5.21 -9.79
N VAL A 314 -6.95 -5.64 -9.93
CA VAL A 314 -7.42 -6.94 -9.49
C VAL A 314 -7.15 -7.99 -10.55
N VAL A 315 -6.43 -9.04 -10.17
CA VAL A 315 -6.16 -10.21 -11.02
C VAL A 315 -6.59 -11.45 -10.26
N ASN A 316 -7.56 -12.21 -10.80
CA ASN A 316 -8.10 -13.43 -10.18
C ASN A 316 -8.60 -13.22 -8.73
N GLY A 317 -9.25 -12.07 -8.49
CA GLY A 317 -9.79 -11.69 -7.18
C GLY A 317 -8.73 -11.26 -6.16
N MET A 318 -7.47 -11.07 -6.59
CA MET A 318 -6.36 -10.66 -5.73
C MET A 318 -5.79 -9.33 -6.20
N VAL A 319 -5.22 -8.58 -5.28
CA VAL A 319 -4.53 -7.33 -5.55
C VAL A 319 -3.10 -7.42 -5.06
N LYS A 320 -2.15 -7.02 -5.90
CA LYS A 320 -0.74 -7.03 -5.56
C LYS A 320 -0.45 -5.94 -4.52
N MET A 321 0.12 -6.35 -3.40
CA MET A 321 0.66 -5.49 -2.35
C MET A 321 2.18 -5.52 -2.43
N THR A 322 2.79 -4.36 -2.18
CA THR A 322 4.25 -4.22 -2.18
C THR A 322 4.67 -3.33 -1.03
N SER A 323 5.67 -3.75 -0.28
CA SER A 323 6.46 -2.89 0.60
C SER A 323 7.91 -2.91 0.15
N PRO A 324 8.28 -1.99 -0.77
CA PRO A 324 9.64 -1.91 -1.27
C PRO A 324 10.68 -1.68 -0.16
N ALA A 325 10.31 -0.97 0.91
CA ALA A 325 11.20 -0.70 2.03
C ALA A 325 11.60 -1.96 2.81
N TYR A 326 10.77 -3.02 2.75
CA TYR A 326 11.00 -4.29 3.43
C TYR A 326 11.14 -5.46 2.44
N GLY A 327 11.37 -5.15 1.16
CA GLY A 327 11.54 -6.16 0.12
C GLY A 327 10.35 -7.10 -0.05
N LEU A 328 9.17 -6.79 0.49
CA LEU A 328 8.04 -7.72 0.49
C LEU A 328 7.10 -7.45 -0.68
N VAL A 329 6.74 -8.53 -1.38
CA VAL A 329 5.64 -8.56 -2.34
C VAL A 329 4.73 -9.72 -1.99
N LEU A 330 3.42 -9.45 -1.97
CA LEU A 330 2.40 -10.50 -1.86
C LEU A 330 1.14 -10.08 -2.63
N GLN A 331 0.14 -10.94 -2.66
CA GLN A 331 -1.19 -10.59 -3.12
C GLN A 331 -2.22 -10.88 -2.03
N LEU A 332 -3.15 -9.96 -1.84
CA LEU A 332 -4.27 -10.11 -0.92
C LEU A 332 -5.58 -10.18 -1.68
N PRO A 333 -6.60 -10.91 -1.19
CA PRO A 333 -7.95 -10.82 -1.73
C PRO A 333 -8.46 -9.37 -1.75
N VAL A 334 -9.35 -9.06 -2.69
CA VAL A 334 -10.05 -7.76 -2.66
C VAL A 334 -10.83 -7.63 -1.35
N GLY A 335 -10.82 -6.42 -0.77
CA GLY A 335 -11.44 -6.12 0.53
C GLY A 335 -10.42 -5.97 1.66
N TRP A 336 -9.19 -6.45 1.46
CA TRP A 336 -8.09 -6.18 2.37
C TRP A 336 -7.62 -4.72 2.24
N SER A 337 -7.35 -4.10 3.38
CA SER A 337 -6.88 -2.72 3.50
C SER A 337 -5.72 -2.63 4.48
N GLY A 338 -5.00 -1.50 4.52
CA GLY A 338 -3.83 -1.29 5.38
C GLY A 338 -2.53 -1.08 4.60
N GLY A 339 -1.38 -1.39 5.22
CA GLY A 339 -0.05 -1.33 4.59
C GLY A 339 0.81 -0.11 4.94
N GLN A 340 0.74 0.39 6.17
CA GLN A 340 1.79 1.23 6.79
C GLN A 340 2.54 0.44 7.86
N GLU A 341 3.74 0.88 8.23
CA GLU A 341 4.62 0.18 9.16
C GLU A 341 4.12 0.19 10.63
N PRO A 342 4.22 -0.93 11.37
CA PRO A 342 4.56 -2.27 10.89
C PRO A 342 3.46 -2.80 9.96
N MET A 343 3.86 -3.46 8.86
CA MET A 343 2.92 -3.90 7.83
C MET A 343 1.78 -4.72 8.42
N TYR A 344 0.63 -4.07 8.55
CA TYR A 344 -0.62 -4.64 9.04
C TYR A 344 -1.68 -4.45 7.97
N TYR A 345 -2.30 -5.56 7.59
CA TYR A 345 -3.45 -5.59 6.71
C TYR A 345 -4.61 -6.25 7.41
N ASN A 346 -5.81 -5.75 7.18
CA ASN A 346 -7.03 -6.31 7.74
C ASN A 346 -8.16 -6.30 6.71
N MET A 347 -9.15 -7.15 6.96
CA MET A 347 -10.38 -7.25 6.20
C MET A 347 -11.58 -7.08 7.14
N ALA A 348 -12.75 -6.73 6.59
CA ALA A 348 -13.97 -6.51 7.35
C ALA A 348 -14.47 -7.77 8.09
N ASP A 349 -14.01 -8.96 7.70
CA ASP A 349 -14.33 -10.23 8.37
C ASP A 349 -13.42 -10.53 9.57
N HIS A 350 -12.71 -9.52 10.08
CA HIS A 350 -11.72 -9.64 11.16
C HIS A 350 -10.49 -10.50 10.83
N SER A 351 -10.29 -10.89 9.58
CA SER A 351 -9.01 -11.46 9.14
C SER A 351 -7.92 -10.38 9.13
N SER A 352 -6.70 -10.75 9.55
CA SER A 352 -5.56 -9.85 9.51
C SER A 352 -4.27 -10.56 9.12
N LEU A 353 -3.30 -9.78 8.64
CA LEU A 353 -1.96 -10.24 8.28
C LEU A 353 -0.97 -9.17 8.71
N MET A 354 -0.07 -9.54 9.62
CA MET A 354 1.09 -8.75 9.99
C MET A 354 2.36 -9.36 9.39
N PHE A 355 3.34 -8.53 9.05
CA PHE A 355 4.70 -8.97 8.72
C PHE A 355 5.76 -8.20 9.52
N LYS A 356 6.76 -8.93 9.99
CA LYS A 356 7.93 -8.39 10.70
C LYS A 356 9.21 -9.02 10.15
N THR A 357 10.26 -8.20 9.99
CA THR A 357 11.63 -8.66 9.68
C THR A 357 12.58 -8.26 10.80
N THR A 358 13.38 -9.21 11.31
CA THR A 358 14.41 -8.96 12.32
C THR A 358 15.69 -9.72 11.96
N SER A 359 16.81 -9.43 12.61
CA SER A 359 18.04 -10.21 12.43
C SER A 359 17.95 -11.55 13.16
N LEU A 360 18.53 -12.59 12.56
CA LEU A 360 18.75 -13.86 13.23
C LEU A 360 19.81 -13.66 14.32
N VAL A 361 19.50 -14.13 15.51
CA VAL A 361 20.40 -14.07 16.65
C VAL A 361 21.50 -15.13 16.47
N GLU A 362 22.74 -14.77 16.79
CA GLU A 362 23.87 -15.70 16.64
C GLU A 362 23.64 -16.98 17.47
N GLY A 363 23.73 -18.14 16.80
CA GLY A 363 23.52 -19.45 17.42
C GLY A 363 22.06 -19.87 17.58
N ASP A 364 21.10 -19.00 17.25
CA ASP A 364 19.67 -19.31 17.28
C ASP A 364 19.22 -20.07 16.02
N THR A 365 18.16 -20.86 16.15
CA THR A 365 17.61 -21.69 15.08
C THR A 365 16.11 -21.47 14.93
N LEU A 366 15.57 -21.82 13.77
CA LEU A 366 14.14 -21.71 13.50
C LEU A 366 13.29 -22.55 14.49
N ASP A 367 13.76 -23.73 14.89
CA ASP A 367 13.05 -24.59 15.86
C ASP A 367 13.08 -24.02 17.28
N GLN A 368 14.21 -23.41 17.68
CA GLN A 368 14.30 -22.71 18.97
C GLN A 368 13.38 -21.48 18.98
N TRP A 369 13.32 -20.75 17.87
CA TRP A 369 12.42 -19.62 17.73
C TRP A 369 10.95 -20.04 17.82
N LEU A 370 10.54 -21.08 17.08
CA LEU A 370 9.19 -21.67 17.16
C LEU A 370 8.85 -22.09 18.60
N SER A 371 9.78 -22.77 19.28
CA SER A 371 9.60 -23.23 20.66
C SER A 371 9.37 -22.06 21.62
N ARG A 372 10.05 -20.92 21.42
CA ARG A 372 9.83 -19.70 22.22
C ARG A 372 8.45 -19.10 21.98
N ILE A 373 8.03 -18.98 20.71
CA ILE A 373 6.68 -18.48 20.37
C ILE A 373 5.60 -19.38 21.00
N ARG A 374 5.74 -20.70 20.86
CA ARG A 374 4.83 -21.67 21.48
C ARG A 374 4.75 -21.49 22.99
N LYS A 375 5.90 -21.39 23.67
CA LYS A 375 5.97 -21.21 25.12
C LYS A 375 5.26 -19.91 25.55
N ARG A 376 5.40 -18.81 24.81
CA ARG A 376 4.68 -17.55 25.10
C ARG A 376 3.17 -17.71 25.03
N VAL A 377 2.65 -18.44 24.06
CA VAL A 377 1.22 -18.75 23.98
C VAL A 377 0.79 -19.59 25.19
N GLU A 378 1.52 -20.67 25.48
CA GLU A 378 1.19 -21.60 26.58
C GLU A 378 1.25 -20.97 27.97
N THR A 379 2.10 -19.97 28.19
CA THR A 379 2.27 -19.34 29.52
C THR A 379 1.68 -17.93 29.63
N GLY A 380 1.49 -17.23 28.51
CA GLY A 380 0.96 -15.87 28.44
C GLY A 380 -0.56 -15.79 28.24
N ILE A 381 -1.19 -16.88 27.78
CA ILE A 381 -2.64 -16.97 27.59
C ILE A 381 -3.22 -18.02 28.54
N ALA A 382 -4.31 -17.67 29.21
CA ALA A 382 -5.05 -18.54 30.11
C ALA A 382 -5.58 -19.78 29.37
N LYS A 383 -5.56 -20.94 30.03
CA LYS A 383 -5.83 -22.26 29.39
C LYS A 383 -7.18 -22.37 28.68
N ASP A 384 -8.18 -21.63 29.14
CA ASP A 384 -9.53 -21.65 28.56
C ASP A 384 -9.69 -20.66 27.39
N TYR A 385 -8.66 -19.87 27.09
CA TYR A 385 -8.67 -18.82 26.06
C TYR A 385 -7.86 -19.18 24.82
N PHE A 386 -7.20 -20.35 24.78
CA PHE A 386 -6.60 -20.88 23.57
C PHE A 386 -6.83 -22.39 23.43
N ARG A 387 -6.84 -22.90 22.19
CA ARG A 387 -7.02 -24.33 21.89
C ARG A 387 -6.42 -24.71 20.54
N ASN A 388 -6.51 -26.00 20.19
CA ASN A 388 -6.16 -26.54 18.87
C ASN A 388 -4.73 -26.21 18.38
N MET A 389 -3.79 -26.11 19.33
CA MET A 389 -2.42 -25.72 19.00
C MET A 389 -1.66 -26.85 18.28
N THR A 390 -1.15 -26.56 17.08
CA THR A 390 -0.48 -27.51 16.19
C THR A 390 0.70 -26.85 15.48
N GLU A 391 1.67 -27.65 15.08
CA GLU A 391 2.85 -27.22 14.33
C GLU A 391 2.83 -27.87 12.94
N SER A 392 3.23 -27.12 11.92
CA SER A 392 3.34 -27.60 10.55
C SER A 392 4.47 -26.89 9.80
N GLU A 393 4.69 -27.31 8.55
CA GLU A 393 5.64 -26.69 7.64
C GLU A 393 4.91 -26.06 6.45
N LEU A 394 5.46 -24.95 5.96
CA LEU A 394 4.96 -24.24 4.79
C LEU A 394 6.12 -23.94 3.86
N VAL A 395 6.05 -24.44 2.63
CA VAL A 395 7.06 -24.13 1.61
C VAL A 395 6.72 -22.77 0.99
N LEU A 396 7.58 -21.79 1.25
CA LEU A 396 7.56 -20.48 0.61
C LEU A 396 8.61 -20.44 -0.51
N LYS A 397 8.54 -19.41 -1.35
CA LYS A 397 9.52 -19.21 -2.43
C LYS A 397 10.96 -19.16 -1.92
N ASP A 398 11.17 -18.53 -0.77
CA ASP A 398 12.49 -18.23 -0.20
C ASP A 398 12.96 -19.27 0.85
N GLY A 399 12.18 -20.32 1.11
CA GLY A 399 12.55 -21.41 2.02
C GLY A 399 11.35 -22.11 2.66
N THR A 400 11.63 -23.09 3.51
CA THR A 400 10.60 -23.77 4.32
C THR A 400 10.42 -23.02 5.63
N ALA A 401 9.22 -22.49 5.84
CA ALA A 401 8.79 -21.88 7.09
C ALA A 401 8.23 -22.93 8.05
N LYS A 402 8.33 -22.65 9.35
CA LYS A 402 7.56 -23.33 10.40
C LYS A 402 6.30 -22.54 10.69
N VAL A 403 5.20 -23.24 10.98
CA VAL A 403 3.92 -22.60 11.29
C VAL A 403 3.39 -23.11 12.62
N LEU A 404 3.17 -22.22 13.58
CA LEU A 404 2.38 -22.50 14.78
C LEU A 404 0.95 -22.05 14.52
N THR A 405 0.00 -22.98 14.55
CA THR A 405 -1.44 -22.69 14.42
C THR A 405 -2.12 -22.94 15.75
N TYR A 406 -2.95 -22.01 16.21
CA TYR A 406 -3.79 -22.18 17.40
C TYR A 406 -5.05 -21.32 17.25
N GLU A 407 -6.07 -21.60 18.04
CA GLU A 407 -7.25 -20.74 18.14
C GLU A 407 -7.18 -19.99 19.47
N VAL A 408 -7.49 -18.69 19.44
CA VAL A 408 -7.57 -17.82 20.61
C VAL A 408 -8.95 -17.17 20.65
N THR A 409 -9.41 -16.82 21.84
CA THR A 409 -10.66 -16.08 22.05
C THR A 409 -10.43 -14.98 23.07
N PHE A 410 -11.30 -13.98 23.06
CA PHE A 410 -11.31 -12.87 24.00
C PHE A 410 -12.51 -12.92 24.95
N ASP A 411 -13.63 -13.48 24.47
CA ASP A 411 -14.92 -13.51 25.16
C ASP A 411 -15.47 -14.94 25.38
N LYS A 412 -14.71 -15.96 24.95
CA LYS A 412 -15.06 -17.39 24.89
C LYS A 412 -16.20 -17.75 23.94
N LYS A 413 -16.74 -16.81 23.17
CA LYS A 413 -17.80 -17.04 22.18
C LYS A 413 -17.21 -17.04 20.78
N GLU A 414 -16.47 -15.99 20.43
CA GLU A 414 -15.83 -15.84 19.14
C GLU A 414 -14.38 -16.32 19.22
N TRP A 415 -14.01 -17.18 18.28
CA TRP A 415 -12.67 -17.76 18.23
C TRP A 415 -11.99 -17.30 16.96
N THR A 416 -10.74 -16.88 17.09
CA THR A 416 -9.86 -16.49 16.00
C THR A 416 -8.78 -17.55 15.83
N LYS A 417 -8.64 -18.08 14.62
CA LYS A 417 -7.54 -18.97 14.25
C LYS A 417 -6.32 -18.13 13.92
N GLN A 418 -5.28 -18.25 14.74
CA GLN A 418 -3.98 -17.62 14.59
C GLN A 418 -2.98 -18.57 13.92
N ARG A 419 -2.15 -18.01 13.05
CA ARG A 419 -1.03 -18.69 12.39
C ARG A 419 0.21 -17.81 12.46
N GLU A 420 1.21 -18.26 13.21
CA GLU A 420 2.54 -17.66 13.23
C GLU A 420 3.43 -18.40 12.24
N ILE A 421 3.81 -17.74 11.16
CA ILE A 421 4.65 -18.28 10.09
C ILE A 421 6.05 -17.72 10.25
N LEU A 422 7.00 -18.59 10.56
CA LEU A 422 8.37 -18.24 10.91
C LEU A 422 9.32 -18.77 9.84
N LEU A 423 10.10 -17.87 9.24
CA LEU A 423 11.08 -18.20 8.22
C LEU A 423 12.44 -17.59 8.60
N VAL A 424 13.51 -18.35 8.40
CA VAL A 424 14.89 -17.86 8.48
C VAL A 424 15.50 -17.96 7.10
N VAL A 425 15.99 -16.82 6.58
CA VAL A 425 16.80 -16.82 5.35
C VAL A 425 18.06 -16.02 5.63
N ASN A 426 19.21 -16.64 5.40
CA ASN A 426 20.53 -16.07 5.67
C ASN A 426 20.64 -15.56 7.12
N LYS A 427 20.93 -14.27 7.31
CA LYS A 427 21.09 -13.63 8.65
C LYS A 427 19.82 -12.97 9.18
N PHE A 428 18.65 -13.22 8.58
CA PHE A 428 17.39 -12.58 8.95
C PHE A 428 16.28 -13.58 9.25
N ARG A 429 15.36 -13.12 10.10
CA ARG A 429 14.11 -13.75 10.49
C ARG A 429 12.96 -12.98 9.87
N TYR A 430 11.98 -13.70 9.35
CA TYR A 430 10.76 -13.19 8.76
C TYR A 430 9.58 -13.85 9.47
N ALA A 431 8.74 -13.05 10.09
CA ALA A 431 7.53 -13.51 10.76
C ALA A 431 6.31 -12.95 10.04
N PHE A 432 5.33 -13.82 9.79
CA PHE A 432 3.97 -13.40 9.45
C PHE A 432 3.04 -13.88 10.56
N SER A 433 2.14 -13.01 11.01
CA SER A 433 1.05 -13.37 11.91
C SER A 433 -0.25 -13.22 11.14
N TYR A 434 -0.93 -14.33 10.86
CA TYR A 434 -2.17 -14.35 10.10
C TYR A 434 -3.32 -14.80 11.01
N SER A 435 -4.35 -13.96 11.10
CA SER A 435 -5.58 -14.27 11.84
C SER A 435 -6.75 -14.39 10.88
N SER A 436 -7.69 -15.28 11.21
CA SER A 436 -8.99 -15.43 10.54
C SER A 436 -10.02 -15.97 11.51
N PRO A 437 -11.33 -15.72 11.35
CA PRO A 437 -12.37 -16.39 12.14
C PRO A 437 -12.20 -17.92 12.14
N ALA A 438 -12.29 -18.54 13.33
CA ALA A 438 -12.05 -19.98 13.47
C ALA A 438 -13.14 -20.84 12.81
N ASP A 439 -14.36 -20.31 12.72
CA ASP A 439 -15.51 -20.91 12.04
C ASP A 439 -15.48 -20.76 10.51
N GLY A 440 -14.55 -19.95 9.96
CA GLY A 440 -14.34 -19.78 8.51
C GLY A 440 -13.93 -21.06 7.76
N GLY A 441 -13.57 -22.13 8.49
CA GLY A 441 -13.41 -23.48 7.95
C GLY A 441 -12.41 -23.59 6.79
N ALA A 442 -12.73 -24.45 5.81
CA ALA A 442 -11.83 -24.74 4.69
C ALA A 442 -11.63 -23.57 3.72
N GLU A 443 -12.56 -22.62 3.66
CA GLU A 443 -12.42 -21.45 2.77
C GLU A 443 -11.38 -20.46 3.32
N ALA A 444 -11.41 -20.17 4.63
CA ALA A 444 -10.35 -19.38 5.28
C ALA A 444 -8.97 -20.02 5.10
N ASP A 445 -8.88 -21.34 5.20
CA ASP A 445 -7.63 -22.08 5.00
C ASP A 445 -7.13 -22.00 3.54
N LYS A 446 -8.04 -22.00 2.54
CA LYS A 446 -7.70 -21.75 1.13
C LYS A 446 -7.23 -20.33 0.89
N VAL A 447 -7.85 -19.34 1.53
CA VAL A 447 -7.44 -17.93 1.44
C VAL A 447 -6.02 -17.77 1.97
N PHE A 448 -5.75 -18.30 3.17
CA PHE A 448 -4.41 -18.35 3.75
C PHE A 448 -3.39 -18.97 2.79
N ALA A 449 -3.66 -20.18 2.28
CA ALA A 449 -2.76 -20.87 1.37
C ALA A 449 -2.51 -20.08 0.08
N LYS A 450 -3.55 -19.44 -0.47
CA LYS A 450 -3.45 -18.59 -1.65
C LYS A 450 -2.58 -17.36 -1.38
N ILE A 451 -2.76 -16.66 -0.25
CA ILE A 451 -1.93 -15.50 0.11
C ILE A 451 -0.47 -15.95 0.25
N MET A 452 -0.20 -16.98 1.06
CA MET A 452 1.15 -17.47 1.31
C MET A 452 1.86 -17.93 0.03
N SER A 453 1.14 -18.50 -0.93
CA SER A 453 1.70 -18.89 -2.24
C SER A 453 2.22 -17.71 -3.09
N THR A 454 1.84 -16.48 -2.74
CA THR A 454 2.24 -15.26 -3.46
C THR A 454 3.32 -14.46 -2.77
N VAL A 455 3.72 -14.87 -1.56
CA VAL A 455 4.78 -14.21 -0.78
C VAL A 455 6.11 -14.34 -1.51
N ASP A 456 6.76 -13.20 -1.70
CA ASP A 456 8.05 -13.05 -2.33
C ASP A 456 8.84 -12.00 -1.55
N ILE A 457 9.98 -12.43 -0.97
CA ILE A 457 10.84 -11.57 -0.17
C ILE A 457 12.12 -11.31 -0.97
N ASP A 458 12.40 -10.04 -1.27
CA ASP A 458 13.68 -9.61 -1.84
C ASP A 458 14.77 -9.65 -0.76
N THR A 459 15.20 -10.86 -0.45
CA THR A 459 16.24 -11.16 0.54
C THR A 459 17.56 -10.47 0.21
N LYS A 460 17.86 -10.25 -1.08
CA LYS A 460 19.05 -9.52 -1.53
C LYS A 460 18.96 -8.03 -1.19
N TYR A 461 17.80 -7.42 -1.42
CA TYR A 461 17.56 -6.04 -0.99
C TYR A 461 17.72 -5.91 0.51
N ILE A 462 17.13 -6.81 1.30
CA ILE A 462 17.25 -6.81 2.76
C ILE A 462 18.72 -6.93 3.17
N GLU A 463 19.47 -7.88 2.64
CA GLU A 463 20.89 -8.05 2.95
C GLU A 463 21.77 -6.84 2.61
N ALA A 464 21.47 -6.18 1.50
CA ALA A 464 22.23 -5.03 1.03
C ALA A 464 21.92 -3.75 1.81
N ASN A 465 20.71 -3.60 2.35
CA ASN A 465 20.24 -2.36 2.94
C ASN A 465 20.09 -2.43 4.47
N PHE A 466 19.93 -3.63 5.04
CA PHE A 466 19.66 -3.81 6.47
C PHE A 466 20.92 -4.33 7.17
N SER A 467 21.21 -3.78 8.35
CA SER A 467 22.35 -4.16 9.18
C SER A 467 21.95 -5.19 10.23
N SER A 468 21.77 -4.75 11.49
CA SER A 468 21.23 -5.52 12.60
C SER A 468 19.89 -4.93 12.99
N ILE A 469 18.86 -5.76 13.04
CA ILE A 469 17.53 -5.41 13.57
C ILE A 469 17.30 -6.30 14.77
N GLU A 470 17.62 -5.77 15.94
CA GLU A 470 17.43 -6.48 17.20
C GLU A 470 15.94 -6.64 17.51
N ASP A 471 15.59 -7.79 18.05
CA ASP A 471 14.26 -8.06 18.60
C ASP A 471 14.42 -8.31 20.09
N GLU A 472 14.46 -7.22 20.86
CA GLU A 472 14.81 -7.26 22.28
C GLU A 472 13.86 -8.14 23.11
N THR A 473 12.63 -8.33 22.66
CA THR A 473 11.62 -9.15 23.35
C THR A 473 11.71 -10.64 23.01
N ASP A 474 12.30 -11.01 21.86
CA ASP A 474 12.21 -12.39 21.39
C ASP A 474 13.15 -13.37 22.13
N LEU A 475 14.27 -12.90 22.66
CA LEU A 475 15.23 -13.76 23.38
C LEU A 475 15.01 -13.80 24.89
N LEU A 476 14.17 -12.93 25.42
CA LEU A 476 13.97 -12.83 26.86
C LEU A 476 13.07 -13.98 27.32
N GLU A 477 13.60 -14.84 28.20
CA GLU A 477 12.79 -15.80 28.95
C GLU A 477 11.84 -15.07 29.92
N ALA A 478 12.28 -13.90 30.41
CA ALA A 478 11.50 -12.94 31.15
C ALA A 478 12.03 -11.51 30.87
N PRO A 479 11.16 -10.50 30.82
CA PRO A 479 11.58 -9.13 30.55
C PRO A 479 12.50 -8.56 31.63
N LYS A 480 13.44 -7.70 31.23
CA LYS A 480 14.36 -7.05 32.17
C LYS A 480 13.61 -5.98 32.96
N LEU A 481 13.71 -6.02 34.29
CA LEU A 481 13.16 -4.96 35.14
C LEU A 481 14.02 -3.70 35.07
N LEU A 482 13.42 -2.60 34.63
CA LEU A 482 14.06 -1.29 34.52
C LEU A 482 13.63 -0.41 35.67
N VAL A 483 14.57 -0.09 36.57
CA VAL A 483 14.32 0.84 37.68
C VAL A 483 14.09 2.26 37.14
N LYS A 484 12.93 2.82 37.43
CA LYS A 484 12.52 4.19 37.17
C LYS A 484 12.47 4.95 38.49
N LYS A 485 12.72 6.25 38.44
CA LYS A 485 12.79 7.11 39.62
C LYS A 485 12.15 8.46 39.34
N SER A 486 11.34 8.93 40.28
CA SER A 486 10.89 10.31 40.38
C SER A 486 11.62 11.01 41.52
N LYS A 487 12.31 12.11 41.24
CA LYS A 487 12.94 12.95 42.27
C LYS A 487 11.94 13.92 42.87
N LYS A 488 11.07 14.52 42.04
CA LYS A 488 10.04 15.47 42.47
C LYS A 488 9.00 14.83 43.38
N TYR A 489 8.56 13.62 43.03
CA TYR A 489 7.54 12.89 43.78
C TYR A 489 8.12 11.82 44.71
N GLY A 490 9.45 11.64 44.72
CA GLY A 490 10.14 10.87 45.75
C GLY A 490 9.79 9.38 45.76
N TYR A 491 9.84 8.72 44.61
CA TYR A 491 9.62 7.27 44.52
C TYR A 491 10.51 6.59 43.46
N THR A 492 10.64 5.27 43.58
CA THR A 492 11.18 4.38 42.57
C THR A 492 10.20 3.26 42.27
N VAL A 493 10.22 2.75 41.04
CA VAL A 493 9.44 1.60 40.60
C VAL A 493 10.20 0.86 39.51
N SER A 494 10.10 -0.45 39.43
CA SER A 494 10.68 -1.24 38.35
C SER A 494 9.59 -1.60 37.34
N ILE A 495 9.83 -1.26 36.07
CA ILE A 495 8.92 -1.57 34.96
C ILE A 495 9.61 -2.55 34.02
N PRO A 496 8.97 -3.66 33.61
CA PRO A 496 9.54 -4.60 32.67
C PRO A 496 9.84 -3.95 31.31
N SER A 497 10.91 -4.38 30.64
CA SER A 497 11.42 -3.76 29.42
C SER A 497 10.52 -3.92 28.19
N ASP A 498 9.60 -4.88 28.23
CA ASP A 498 8.61 -5.17 27.18
C ASP A 498 7.32 -4.33 27.32
N TRP A 499 7.21 -3.48 28.35
CA TRP A 499 6.12 -2.54 28.50
C TRP A 499 6.38 -1.23 27.76
N SER A 500 5.40 -0.79 26.96
CA SER A 500 5.49 0.43 26.17
C SER A 500 5.00 1.63 26.98
N GLY A 501 5.89 2.59 27.23
CA GLY A 501 5.56 3.81 27.95
C GLY A 501 5.03 4.92 27.04
N TYR A 502 3.75 5.26 27.18
CA TYR A 502 3.08 6.35 26.46
C TYR A 502 3.20 7.69 27.20
N GLN A 503 3.15 7.64 28.54
CA GLN A 503 3.51 8.75 29.40
C GLN A 503 4.64 8.27 30.33
N LYS A 504 5.88 8.67 30.05
CA LYS A 504 7.09 8.10 30.68
C LYS A 504 7.98 9.12 31.40
N ASP A 505 7.49 10.34 31.57
CA ASP A 505 8.16 11.38 32.33
C ASP A 505 7.79 11.26 33.82
N PHE A 506 8.64 10.61 34.60
CA PHE A 506 8.41 10.35 36.04
C PHE A 506 8.43 11.62 36.89
N GLU A 507 8.73 12.80 36.32
CA GLU A 507 8.62 14.08 37.01
C GLU A 507 7.28 14.79 36.74
N LYS A 508 6.36 14.14 36.00
CA LYS A 508 4.94 14.53 35.84
C LYS A 508 4.02 13.72 36.77
N PRO A 509 2.82 14.23 37.09
CA PRO A 509 1.91 13.56 38.01
C PRO A 509 1.30 12.27 37.46
N SER A 510 1.30 12.07 36.14
CA SER A 510 0.75 10.90 35.47
C SER A 510 1.80 10.22 34.60
N ILE A 511 1.83 8.89 34.71
CA ILE A 511 2.67 7.99 33.93
C ILE A 511 1.82 6.79 33.54
N TYR A 512 2.00 6.31 32.32
CA TYR A 512 1.18 5.28 31.71
C TYR A 512 2.03 4.39 30.81
N TYR A 513 1.95 3.10 31.07
CA TYR A 513 2.59 2.01 30.35
C TYR A 513 1.54 0.95 30.02
N ALA A 514 1.66 0.30 28.87
CA ALA A 514 0.84 -0.85 28.53
C ALA A 514 1.62 -1.87 27.69
N ASN A 515 1.09 -3.08 27.63
CA ASN A 515 1.48 -4.14 26.71
C ASN A 515 0.26 -5.02 26.39
N ASP A 516 0.48 -6.13 25.68
CA ASP A 516 -0.59 -7.06 25.29
C ASP A 516 -1.35 -7.71 26.47
N MET A 517 -0.84 -7.61 27.69
CA MET A 517 -1.47 -8.17 28.89
C MET A 517 -2.42 -7.17 29.58
N GLY A 518 -2.12 -5.87 29.49
CA GLY A 518 -2.87 -4.80 30.15
C GLY A 518 -2.02 -3.56 30.46
N ASP A 519 -2.49 -2.80 31.45
CA ASP A 519 -2.03 -1.45 31.76
C ASP A 519 -1.34 -1.34 33.11
N PHE A 520 -0.48 -0.33 33.22
CA PHE A 520 0.18 0.09 34.45
C PHE A 520 0.30 1.61 34.44
N ALA A 521 -0.36 2.26 35.39
CA ALA A 521 -0.32 3.70 35.56
C ALA A 521 0.07 4.08 36.98
N ILE A 522 0.66 5.28 37.12
CA ILE A 522 0.79 5.93 38.42
C ILE A 522 0.29 7.36 38.26
N ASP A 523 -0.65 7.74 39.11
CA ASP A 523 -1.22 9.08 39.18
C ASP A 523 -0.97 9.69 40.57
N ILE A 524 -0.69 10.99 40.59
CA ILE A 524 -0.32 11.72 41.79
C ILE A 524 -1.13 13.00 41.89
N ASP A 525 -2.07 13.01 42.82
CA ASP A 525 -2.95 14.14 43.08
C ASP A 525 -2.51 14.90 44.34
N GLU A 526 -2.35 16.21 44.21
CA GLU A 526 -2.07 17.09 45.36
C GLU A 526 -3.39 17.53 46.00
N GLY A 527 -3.55 17.27 47.29
CA GLY A 527 -4.74 17.69 48.05
C GLY A 527 -6.00 16.82 47.88
N LYS A 528 -5.94 15.71 47.14
CA LYS A 528 -6.99 14.68 47.07
C LYS A 528 -6.76 13.64 48.16
N THR A 529 -7.83 13.18 48.82
CA THR A 529 -7.76 12.09 49.81
C THR A 529 -8.18 10.76 49.17
N ILE A 530 -7.84 9.63 49.83
CA ILE A 530 -8.32 8.30 49.45
C ILE A 530 -9.85 8.26 49.43
N GLN A 531 -10.51 8.93 50.39
CA GLN A 531 -11.97 8.95 50.47
C GLN A 531 -12.59 9.71 49.29
N ASP A 532 -11.98 10.82 48.87
CA ASP A 532 -12.41 11.55 47.69
C ASP A 532 -12.24 10.69 46.43
N ALA A 533 -11.11 10.01 46.29
CA ALA A 533 -10.83 9.13 45.16
C ALA A 533 -11.78 7.92 45.07
N ILE A 534 -12.04 7.24 46.20
CA ILE A 534 -13.01 6.14 46.24
C ILE A 534 -14.41 6.63 45.88
N LYS A 535 -14.81 7.79 46.40
CA LYS A 535 -16.12 8.37 46.11
C LYS A 535 -16.27 8.72 44.64
N GLU A 536 -15.26 9.34 44.05
CA GLU A 536 -15.23 9.67 42.61
C GLU A 536 -15.34 8.41 41.76
N MET A 537 -14.47 7.42 41.98
CA MET A 537 -14.53 6.15 41.24
C MET A 537 -15.86 5.41 41.43
N THR A 538 -16.44 5.41 42.63
CA THR A 538 -17.74 4.75 42.88
C THR A 538 -18.88 5.47 42.14
N ASN A 539 -18.83 6.79 42.04
CA ASN A 539 -19.79 7.54 41.25
C ASN A 539 -19.60 7.27 39.76
N ASP A 540 -18.36 7.27 39.26
CA ASP A 540 -18.08 6.98 37.84
C ASP A 540 -18.53 5.57 37.47
N ILE A 541 -18.28 4.58 38.34
CA ILE A 541 -18.78 3.21 38.16
C ILE A 541 -20.31 3.19 38.10
N LYS A 542 -20.98 3.94 38.99
CA LYS A 542 -22.43 3.98 39.03
C LYS A 542 -23.02 4.66 37.79
N ASP A 543 -22.43 5.78 37.36
CA ASP A 543 -22.85 6.50 36.17
C ASP A 543 -22.71 5.59 34.94
N LEU A 544 -21.62 4.83 34.83
CA LEU A 544 -21.42 3.81 33.78
C LEU A 544 -22.42 2.65 33.89
N GLN A 545 -22.78 2.20 35.10
CA GLN A 545 -23.82 1.15 35.28
C GLN A 545 -25.22 1.60 34.85
N ASP A 546 -25.49 2.91 34.92
CA ASP A 546 -26.76 3.48 34.50
C ASP A 546 -26.84 3.66 32.97
N GLU A 547 -25.72 3.56 32.25
CA GLU A 547 -25.66 3.47 30.78
C GLU A 547 -25.92 2.01 30.34
N GLU A 548 -26.86 1.79 29.40
CA GLU A 548 -27.35 0.44 29.01
C GLU A 548 -26.26 -0.52 28.47
N ASP A 549 -25.06 -0.02 28.19
CA ASP A 549 -24.00 -0.73 27.45
C ASP A 549 -22.74 -1.07 28.27
N ALA A 550 -22.60 -0.67 29.55
CA ALA A 550 -21.37 -0.95 30.32
C ALA A 550 -21.60 -1.92 31.50
N ASN A 551 -21.23 -3.21 31.35
CA ASN A 551 -21.21 -4.14 32.49
C ASN A 551 -19.94 -3.97 33.32
N ILE A 552 -19.94 -2.95 34.17
CA ILE A 552 -18.91 -2.70 35.18
C ILE A 552 -19.36 -3.24 36.54
N THR A 553 -18.47 -3.93 37.26
CA THR A 553 -18.76 -4.55 38.55
C THR A 553 -17.65 -4.29 39.54
N LEU A 554 -17.99 -3.71 40.70
CA LEU A 554 -17.07 -3.65 41.83
C LEU A 554 -16.84 -5.06 42.38
N LYS A 555 -15.57 -5.50 42.41
CA LYS A 555 -15.18 -6.87 42.82
C LYS A 555 -14.70 -6.94 44.25
N ASP A 556 -13.88 -5.98 44.67
CA ASP A 556 -13.20 -6.02 45.97
C ASP A 556 -12.81 -4.62 46.43
N GLU A 557 -12.76 -4.43 47.74
CA GLU A 557 -12.29 -3.20 48.38
C GLU A 557 -11.66 -3.56 49.73
N GLY A 558 -10.40 -3.14 49.96
CA GLY A 558 -9.72 -3.50 51.20
C GLY A 558 -8.31 -2.95 51.31
N ASP A 559 -7.63 -3.30 52.40
CA ASP A 559 -6.23 -2.96 52.60
C ASP A 559 -5.34 -4.12 52.12
N VAL A 560 -4.33 -3.79 51.32
CA VAL A 560 -3.32 -4.75 50.84
C VAL A 560 -1.92 -4.28 51.19
N LYS A 561 -0.99 -5.22 51.32
CA LYS A 561 0.42 -4.93 51.60
C LYS A 561 1.28 -5.38 50.44
N PHE A 562 2.09 -4.45 49.93
CA PHE A 562 3.21 -4.74 49.06
C PHE A 562 4.34 -3.74 49.33
N GLY A 563 5.58 -4.23 49.21
CA GLY A 563 6.75 -3.52 49.74
C GLY A 563 6.62 -3.27 51.24
N SER A 564 7.00 -2.07 51.69
CA SER A 564 6.91 -1.66 53.10
C SER A 564 5.61 -0.92 53.47
N ASN A 565 4.66 -0.83 52.55
CA ASN A 565 3.50 0.07 52.68
C ASN A 565 2.19 -0.73 52.72
N THR A 566 1.20 -0.18 53.44
CA THR A 566 -0.19 -0.62 53.35
C THR A 566 -0.92 0.31 52.39
N TRP A 567 -1.59 -0.26 51.39
CA TRP A 567 -2.33 0.44 50.35
C TRP A 567 -3.80 0.13 50.46
N ARG A 568 -4.63 1.12 50.18
CA ARG A 568 -6.07 0.89 49.97
C ARG A 568 -6.27 0.43 48.54
N LYS A 569 -6.86 -0.75 48.34
CA LYS A 569 -7.16 -1.34 47.04
C LYS A 569 -8.64 -1.23 46.72
N LEU A 570 -8.95 -0.91 45.47
CA LEU A 570 -10.26 -1.03 44.84
C LEU A 570 -10.11 -1.88 43.57
N SER A 571 -10.95 -2.90 43.40
CA SER A 571 -10.97 -3.76 42.21
C SER A 571 -12.27 -3.61 41.44
N VAL A 572 -12.15 -3.42 40.14
CA VAL A 572 -13.26 -3.26 39.22
C VAL A 572 -13.10 -4.26 38.08
N TYR A 573 -14.18 -4.91 37.69
CA TYR A 573 -14.23 -5.80 36.55
C TYR A 573 -15.15 -5.21 35.49
N MET A 574 -14.73 -5.27 34.24
CA MET A 574 -15.45 -4.73 33.09
C MET A 574 -15.55 -5.82 32.05
N THR A 575 -16.76 -6.09 31.52
CA THR A 575 -16.91 -7.06 30.41
C THR A 575 -16.68 -6.42 29.05
N GLU A 576 -16.80 -5.11 28.96
CA GLU A 576 -16.65 -4.32 27.74
C GLU A 576 -15.84 -3.05 28.09
N SER A 577 -14.89 -2.71 27.22
CA SER A 577 -14.10 -1.48 27.28
C SER A 577 -14.56 -0.57 26.15
N TYR A 578 -14.46 0.75 26.34
CA TYR A 578 -14.76 1.75 25.30
C TYR A 578 -13.95 1.54 23.99
N TYR A 579 -12.84 0.78 24.04
CA TYR A 579 -11.91 0.65 22.91
C TYR A 579 -11.86 -0.75 22.25
N ASP A 580 -12.05 -1.85 23.00
CA ASP A 580 -11.68 -3.18 22.49
C ASP A 580 -12.65 -4.34 22.84
N ASP A 581 -13.78 -4.10 23.52
CA ASP A 581 -14.75 -5.15 23.95
C ASP A 581 -14.12 -6.34 24.73
N LEU A 582 -12.91 -6.15 25.30
CA LEU A 582 -12.20 -7.19 26.03
C LEU A 582 -12.55 -7.17 27.52
N PRO A 583 -12.96 -8.31 28.12
CA PRO A 583 -13.12 -8.39 29.56
C PRO A 583 -11.78 -8.25 30.29
N TYR A 584 -11.76 -7.42 31.33
CA TYR A 584 -10.57 -7.19 32.14
C TYR A 584 -10.89 -6.87 33.59
N THR A 585 -9.89 -7.07 34.44
CA THR A 585 -9.91 -6.59 35.83
C THR A 585 -8.93 -5.43 35.97
N MET A 586 -9.39 -4.33 36.54
CA MET A 586 -8.60 -3.17 36.94
C MET A 586 -8.50 -3.11 38.46
N ASP A 587 -7.28 -2.98 38.96
CA ASP A 587 -6.98 -2.75 40.37
C ASP A 587 -6.38 -1.35 40.53
N VAL A 588 -6.93 -0.56 41.46
CA VAL A 588 -6.39 0.75 41.85
C VAL A 588 -5.88 0.65 43.30
N TYR A 589 -4.61 0.95 43.49
CA TYR A 589 -3.91 0.93 44.76
C TYR A 589 -3.57 2.35 45.20
N MET A 590 -4.09 2.79 46.34
CA MET A 590 -3.99 4.17 46.81
C MET A 590 -3.25 4.28 48.14
N ILE A 591 -2.42 5.31 48.26
CA ILE A 591 -1.78 5.69 49.53
C ILE A 591 -1.59 7.20 49.63
N GLU A 592 -1.85 7.76 50.82
CA GLU A 592 -1.56 9.17 51.12
C GLU A 592 -0.16 9.32 51.72
N ARG A 593 0.63 10.26 51.20
CA ARG A 593 1.93 10.60 51.77
C ARG A 593 2.30 12.05 51.47
N ASN A 594 2.68 12.78 52.51
CA ASN A 594 3.13 14.19 52.41
C ASN A 594 2.14 15.10 51.67
N GLY A 595 0.83 14.95 51.95
CA GLY A 595 -0.24 15.76 51.33
C GLY A 595 -0.54 15.42 49.87
N LYS A 596 -0.02 14.29 49.36
CA LYS A 596 -0.31 13.77 48.03
C LYS A 596 -0.97 12.40 48.13
N LEU A 597 -1.91 12.14 47.24
CA LEU A 597 -2.44 10.81 46.96
C LEU A 597 -1.62 10.20 45.82
N TYR A 598 -1.07 9.01 46.04
CA TYR A 598 -0.46 8.20 45.00
C TYR A 598 -1.42 7.07 44.68
N SER A 599 -1.79 6.96 43.40
CA SER A 599 -2.62 5.89 42.86
C SER A 599 -1.77 5.08 41.89
N ILE A 600 -1.67 3.77 42.08
CA ILE A 600 -1.11 2.84 41.10
C ILE A 600 -2.28 2.07 40.51
N THR A 601 -2.45 2.13 39.20
CA THR A 601 -3.49 1.38 38.50
C THR A 601 -2.85 0.25 37.72
N THR A 602 -3.37 -0.96 37.83
CA THR A 602 -2.99 -2.10 37.00
C THR A 602 -4.23 -2.71 36.36
N SER A 603 -4.18 -3.05 35.08
CA SER A 603 -5.21 -3.85 34.42
C SER A 603 -4.65 -5.17 33.90
N ILE A 604 -5.50 -6.18 33.81
CA ILE A 604 -5.18 -7.45 33.16
C ILE A 604 -6.42 -7.98 32.44
N TYR A 605 -6.29 -8.29 31.15
CA TYR A 605 -7.35 -8.94 30.40
C TYR A 605 -7.55 -10.37 30.88
N ASP A 606 -8.79 -10.85 30.90
CA ASP A 606 -9.12 -12.19 31.40
C ASP A 606 -8.32 -13.30 30.67
N MET A 607 -8.12 -13.12 29.36
CA MET A 607 -7.32 -14.05 28.55
C MET A 607 -5.86 -14.12 28.99
N ASN A 608 -5.35 -13.10 29.68
CA ASN A 608 -3.96 -13.01 30.12
C ASN A 608 -3.80 -13.30 31.62
N VAL A 609 -4.86 -13.71 32.34
CA VAL A 609 -4.77 -14.10 33.74
C VAL A 609 -4.07 -15.45 33.87
N THR A 610 -2.74 -15.41 33.87
CA THR A 610 -1.84 -16.55 34.06
C THR A 610 -0.96 -16.35 35.29
N GLU A 611 -0.41 -17.44 35.84
CA GLU A 611 0.50 -17.38 36.99
C GLU A 611 1.72 -16.48 36.69
N GLN A 612 2.26 -16.57 35.47
CA GLN A 612 3.40 -15.75 35.04
C GLN A 612 3.04 -14.26 34.99
N ASN A 613 1.91 -13.92 34.38
CA ASN A 613 1.48 -12.53 34.21
C ASN A 613 1.13 -11.87 35.54
N LEU A 614 0.42 -12.59 36.42
CA LEU A 614 0.13 -12.14 37.77
C LEU A 614 1.41 -11.97 38.62
N ALA A 615 2.41 -12.83 38.44
CA ALA A 615 3.70 -12.68 39.11
C ALA A 615 4.46 -11.44 38.62
N THR A 616 4.38 -11.11 37.32
CA THR A 616 4.96 -9.88 36.77
C THR A 616 4.33 -8.63 37.38
N LEU A 617 2.99 -8.54 37.42
CA LEU A 617 2.29 -7.42 38.06
C LEU A 617 2.65 -7.28 39.55
N ARG A 618 2.68 -8.41 40.28
CA ARG A 618 3.09 -8.41 41.68
C ARG A 618 4.51 -7.87 41.86
N THR A 619 5.45 -8.29 41.01
CA THR A 619 6.84 -7.83 41.05
C THR A 619 6.95 -6.33 40.81
N MET A 620 6.14 -5.79 39.88
CA MET A 620 6.07 -4.35 39.63
C MET A 620 5.57 -3.59 40.87
N LEU A 621 4.47 -4.05 41.47
CA LEU A 621 3.91 -3.45 42.69
C LEU A 621 4.91 -3.51 43.86
N GLU A 622 5.49 -4.68 44.13
CA GLU A 622 6.47 -4.88 45.21
C GLU A 622 7.75 -4.04 45.04
N SER A 623 8.10 -3.67 43.80
CA SER A 623 9.24 -2.81 43.51
C SER A 623 9.00 -1.33 43.80
N PHE A 624 7.75 -0.91 44.02
CA PHE A 624 7.44 0.47 44.34
C PHE A 624 7.93 0.83 45.75
N ALA A 625 8.77 1.85 45.82
CA ALA A 625 9.31 2.33 47.09
C ALA A 625 9.38 3.86 47.11
N PHE A 626 8.96 4.46 48.21
CA PHE A 626 9.20 5.86 48.47
C PHE A 626 10.67 6.09 48.80
N THR A 627 11.27 7.10 48.19
CA THR A 627 12.64 7.50 48.49
C THR A 627 12.66 8.51 49.63
N SER A 628 13.65 8.38 50.51
CA SER A 628 13.92 9.31 51.62
C SER A 628 14.31 10.70 51.16
#